data_AF-A0A0N4VXJ3-F1
#
_entry.id   AF-A0A0N4VXJ3-F1
#
_cell.length_a   1.000
_cell.length_b   1.000
_cell.length_c   1.000
_cell.angle_alpha   90.00
_cell.angle_beta   90.00
_cell.angle_gamma   90.00
#
_symmetry.space_group_name_H-M   'P 1'
#
loop_
_entity.id
_entity.type
_entity.pdbx_description
1 polymer ?
#
loop_
_entity_poly.entity_id
_entity_poly.type
_entity_poly.pdbx_seq_one_letter_code
_entity_poly.pdbx_strand_id
1 'polypeptide(L)'
;MAMTDGAVKTLKALGLEGKHDLAAESIARLCSTDGKKAWTSGQWMTEKRGGSDVAGGCDTYAERVDGNTFRLYGYKWFSSAIDADVALTLARIVDKDGNAQKGSRGLSLFLLKIRNNDGQLNGIQMMRLKNKLGTKQLPTAELLLDGTLAHCIGEPGRGVANIANMLNITRIHNAVASVSGMRRLVSSLLDPSIIYFVA
;
A
#
# COMPACT_ATOMS: atom_id res chain seq x y z
N MET A 1 6.03 -2.07 -8.57
CA MET A 1 6.41 -3.49 -8.57
C MET A 1 6.50 -4.10 -7.18
N ALA A 2 7.38 -3.65 -6.29
CA ALA A 2 7.52 -4.26 -4.95
C ALA A 2 6.19 -4.39 -4.17
N MET A 3 5.41 -3.30 -4.12
CA MET A 3 4.11 -3.30 -3.45
C MET A 3 3.06 -4.15 -4.19
N THR A 4 3.07 -4.18 -5.53
CA THR A 4 2.23 -5.07 -6.35
C THR A 4 2.45 -6.54 -5.98
N ASP A 5 3.71 -6.98 -5.96
CA ASP A 5 4.10 -8.36 -5.61
C ASP A 5 3.74 -8.69 -4.16
N GLY A 6 4.05 -7.78 -3.23
CA GLY A 6 3.69 -7.95 -1.82
C GLY A 6 2.17 -8.01 -1.59
N ALA A 7 1.36 -7.29 -2.37
CA ALA A 7 -0.09 -7.37 -2.33
C ALA A 7 -0.57 -8.75 -2.81
N VAL A 8 -0.09 -9.24 -3.96
CA VAL A 8 -0.41 -10.59 -4.47
C VAL A 8 -0.07 -11.65 -3.42
N LYS A 9 1.15 -11.61 -2.86
CA LYS A 9 1.57 -12.57 -1.82
C LYS A 9 0.64 -12.52 -0.60
N THR A 10 0.25 -11.33 -0.16
CA THR A 10 -0.64 -11.15 0.98
C THR A 10 -2.04 -11.70 0.71
N LEU A 11 -2.65 -11.34 -0.43
CA LEU A 11 -3.99 -11.80 -0.78
C LEU A 11 -4.04 -13.32 -0.98
N LYS A 12 -3.02 -13.91 -1.61
CA LYS A 12 -2.91 -15.37 -1.76
C LYS A 12 -2.67 -16.09 -0.43
N ALA A 13 -1.81 -15.54 0.44
CA ALA A 13 -1.57 -16.12 1.77
C ALA A 13 -2.81 -16.12 2.67
N LEU A 14 -3.72 -15.17 2.47
CA LEU A 14 -5.03 -15.13 3.14
C LEU A 14 -6.08 -16.03 2.48
N GLY A 15 -5.76 -16.70 1.36
CA GLY A 15 -6.67 -17.61 0.66
C GLY A 15 -7.90 -16.93 0.05
N LEU A 16 -7.76 -15.69 -0.42
CA LEU A 16 -8.89 -14.85 -0.85
C LEU A 16 -9.29 -15.00 -2.33
N GLU A 17 -8.46 -15.65 -3.16
CA GLU A 17 -8.63 -15.74 -4.62
C GLU A 17 -9.95 -16.40 -5.06
N GLY A 18 -10.55 -17.26 -4.23
CA GLY A 18 -11.87 -17.86 -4.47
C GLY A 18 -12.95 -17.47 -3.45
N LYS A 19 -12.67 -16.49 -2.58
CA LYS A 19 -13.55 -16.13 -1.44
C LYS A 19 -13.93 -14.66 -1.39
N HIS A 20 -13.26 -13.80 -2.18
CA HIS A 20 -13.47 -12.37 -2.15
C HIS A 20 -13.26 -11.77 -3.54
N ASP A 21 -14.33 -11.29 -4.16
CA ASP A 21 -14.33 -10.88 -5.57
C ASP A 21 -13.27 -9.82 -5.90
N LEU A 22 -13.20 -8.74 -5.10
CA LEU A 22 -12.17 -7.72 -5.32
C LEU A 22 -10.74 -8.26 -5.15
N ALA A 23 -10.51 -9.22 -4.24
CA ALA A 23 -9.19 -9.79 -4.04
C ALA A 23 -8.82 -10.72 -5.20
N ALA A 24 -9.77 -11.51 -5.70
CA ALA A 24 -9.61 -12.35 -6.87
C ALA A 24 -9.28 -11.51 -8.12
N GLU A 25 -10.07 -10.45 -8.36
CA GLU A 25 -9.80 -9.50 -9.45
C GLU A 25 -8.42 -8.85 -9.28
N SER A 26 -8.10 -8.38 -8.06
CA SER A 26 -6.80 -7.76 -7.77
C SER A 26 -5.66 -8.72 -8.08
N ILE A 27 -5.72 -9.99 -7.64
CA ILE A 27 -4.68 -10.98 -7.95
C ILE A 27 -4.52 -11.16 -9.46
N ALA A 28 -5.62 -11.37 -10.19
CA ALA A 28 -5.58 -11.58 -11.64
C ALA A 28 -4.98 -10.38 -12.38
N ARG A 29 -5.36 -9.16 -12.00
CA ARG A 29 -4.89 -7.91 -12.61
C ARG A 29 -3.44 -7.57 -12.24
N LEU A 30 -3.06 -7.75 -10.98
CA LEU A 30 -1.71 -7.49 -10.48
C LEU A 30 -0.68 -8.49 -11.06
N CYS A 31 -1.12 -9.70 -11.44
CA CYS A 31 -0.28 -10.70 -12.11
C CYS A 31 -0.32 -10.63 -13.64
N SER A 32 -1.10 -9.71 -14.23
CA SER A 32 -1.26 -9.65 -15.68
C SER A 32 0.02 -9.17 -16.37
N THR A 33 0.40 -9.85 -17.45
CA THR A 33 1.49 -9.42 -18.35
C THR A 33 1.00 -8.53 -19.49
N ASP A 34 -0.33 -8.38 -19.64
CA ASP A 34 -0.93 -7.44 -20.58
C ASP A 34 -0.94 -6.04 -19.96
N GLY A 35 -0.09 -5.14 -20.48
CA GLY A 35 0.03 -3.77 -19.97
C GLY A 35 -1.25 -2.94 -20.02
N LYS A 36 -2.25 -3.33 -20.82
CA LYS A 36 -3.58 -2.67 -20.83
C LYS A 36 -4.49 -3.14 -19.70
N LYS A 37 -4.15 -4.24 -19.05
CA LYS A 37 -4.95 -4.86 -17.97
C LYS A 37 -4.22 -4.87 -16.64
N ALA A 38 -2.90 -4.76 -16.65
CA ALA A 38 -2.05 -4.83 -15.48
C ALA A 38 -2.39 -3.73 -14.48
N TRP A 39 -2.57 -4.13 -13.22
CA TRP A 39 -2.72 -3.21 -12.11
C TRP A 39 -1.45 -3.09 -11.30
N THR A 40 -1.39 -2.05 -10.48
CA THR A 40 -0.42 -1.93 -9.40
C THR A 40 -1.10 -1.73 -8.05
N SER A 41 -0.33 -1.95 -6.97
CA SER A 41 -0.82 -1.76 -5.60
C SER A 41 0.01 -0.72 -4.85
N GLY A 42 -0.66 0.11 -4.07
CA GLY A 42 -0.08 0.90 -2.98
C GLY A 42 -0.04 0.14 -1.65
N GLN A 43 0.70 0.69 -0.69
CA GLN A 43 0.78 0.24 0.70
C GLN A 43 0.74 1.46 1.63
N TRP A 44 -0.32 1.63 2.41
CA TRP A 44 -0.56 2.85 3.19
C TRP A 44 -0.56 2.59 4.71
N MET A 45 0.65 2.39 5.25
CA MET A 45 0.83 2.06 6.68
C MET A 45 1.20 3.29 7.53
N THR A 46 2.00 4.19 6.96
CA THR A 46 2.62 5.27 7.72
C THR A 46 1.67 6.44 7.93
N GLU A 47 1.52 6.84 9.18
CA GLU A 47 0.75 8.01 9.60
C GLU A 47 1.65 9.00 10.36
N LYS A 48 1.13 10.19 10.65
CA LYS A 48 1.93 11.29 11.24
C LYS A 48 2.62 10.87 12.54
N ARG A 49 1.92 10.08 13.36
CA ARG A 49 2.39 9.65 14.68
C ARG A 49 3.39 8.51 14.62
N GLY A 50 3.50 7.77 13.50
CA GLY A 50 4.41 6.66 13.41
C GLY A 50 4.36 5.89 12.08
N GLY A 51 5.56 5.55 11.58
CA GLY A 51 5.76 4.59 10.50
C GLY A 51 6.34 3.26 10.97
N SER A 52 7.33 3.31 11.87
CA SER A 52 7.92 2.11 12.49
C SER A 52 6.97 1.48 13.52
N ASP A 53 6.37 2.30 14.37
CA ASP A 53 5.32 1.89 15.30
C ASP A 53 3.94 2.19 14.72
N VAL A 54 3.44 1.29 13.87
CA VAL A 54 2.07 1.37 13.36
C VAL A 54 1.03 1.10 14.45
N ALA A 55 1.39 0.35 15.50
CA ALA A 55 0.47 -0.05 16.56
C ALA A 55 0.07 1.14 17.44
N GLY A 56 1.03 2.00 17.79
CA GLY A 56 0.80 3.27 18.48
C GLY A 56 0.49 4.44 17.53
N GLY A 57 0.98 4.38 16.28
CA GLY A 57 0.92 5.50 15.35
C GLY A 57 -0.34 5.56 14.46
N CYS A 58 -1.03 4.44 14.22
CA CYS A 58 -2.19 4.41 13.35
C CYS A 58 -3.45 4.97 14.05
N ASP A 59 -4.03 5.99 13.43
CA ASP A 59 -5.19 6.77 13.84
C ASP A 59 -6.23 6.87 12.71
N THR A 60 -6.22 5.90 11.80
CA THR A 60 -7.29 5.67 10.83
C THR A 60 -8.34 4.75 11.44
N TYR A 61 -9.62 5.12 11.30
CA TYR A 61 -10.78 4.41 11.81
C TYR A 61 -11.62 3.84 10.67
N ALA A 62 -12.33 2.74 10.95
CA ALA A 62 -13.14 2.02 9.99
C ALA A 62 -14.55 1.82 10.56
N GLU A 63 -15.54 2.47 9.94
CA GLU A 63 -16.96 2.34 10.27
C GLU A 63 -17.62 1.32 9.36
N ARG A 64 -18.37 0.37 9.92
CA ARG A 64 -18.99 -0.71 9.14
C ARG A 64 -20.15 -0.19 8.30
N VAL A 65 -20.17 -0.55 7.03
CA VAL A 65 -21.29 -0.27 6.11
C VAL A 65 -22.17 -1.50 5.96
N ASP A 66 -21.58 -2.60 5.48
CA ASP A 66 -22.29 -3.87 5.27
C ASP A 66 -21.27 -5.02 5.21
N GLY A 67 -21.58 -6.16 5.84
CA GLY A 67 -20.70 -7.33 5.87
C GLY A 67 -19.27 -6.95 6.27
N ASN A 68 -18.31 -7.21 5.36
CA ASN A 68 -16.88 -6.86 5.51
C ASN A 68 -16.49 -5.53 4.85
N THR A 69 -17.46 -4.71 4.44
CA THR A 69 -17.26 -3.41 3.80
C THR A 69 -17.35 -2.29 4.84
N PHE A 70 -16.39 -1.36 4.79
CA PHE A 70 -16.23 -0.27 5.74
C PHE A 70 -15.94 1.05 5.02
N ARG A 71 -16.21 2.15 5.71
CA ARG A 71 -15.70 3.48 5.38
C ARG A 71 -14.50 3.79 6.25
N LEU A 72 -13.39 4.16 5.63
CA LEU A 72 -12.17 4.55 6.32
C LEU A 72 -12.10 6.07 6.46
N TYR A 73 -11.74 6.51 7.66
CA TYR A 73 -11.52 7.91 8.00
C TYR A 73 -10.15 8.05 8.67
N GLY A 74 -9.27 8.87 8.12
CA GLY A 74 -7.92 9.02 8.66
C GLY A 74 -6.94 9.68 7.72
N TYR A 75 -5.69 9.82 8.16
CA TYR A 75 -4.67 10.56 7.42
C TYR A 75 -3.44 9.71 7.14
N LYS A 76 -3.25 9.31 5.89
CA LYS A 76 -2.05 8.57 5.45
C LYS A 76 -0.94 9.54 5.11
N TRP A 77 0.12 9.50 5.89
CA TRP A 77 1.18 10.50 5.88
C TRP A 77 2.20 10.28 4.77
N PHE A 78 2.46 9.02 4.41
CA PHE A 78 3.29 8.65 3.27
C PHE A 78 2.63 7.54 2.47
N SER A 79 2.00 7.92 1.36
CA SER A 79 1.37 7.01 0.42
C SER A 79 2.10 7.08 -0.91
N SER A 80 2.87 6.05 -1.24
CA SER A 80 3.55 5.93 -2.54
C SER A 80 2.67 5.20 -3.54
N ALA A 81 2.91 5.46 -4.83
CA ALA A 81 2.15 4.89 -5.94
C ALA A 81 0.65 5.21 -5.84
N ILE A 82 0.31 6.49 -5.67
CA ILE A 82 -1.09 6.97 -5.60
C ILE A 82 -1.82 6.89 -6.95
N ASP A 83 -1.06 6.63 -8.01
CA ASP A 83 -1.49 6.29 -9.36
C ASP A 83 -1.84 4.80 -9.51
N ALA A 84 -1.66 3.99 -8.46
CA ALA A 84 -2.05 2.59 -8.45
C ALA A 84 -3.58 2.40 -8.49
N ASP A 85 -4.00 1.17 -8.76
CA ASP A 85 -5.41 0.78 -8.88
C ASP A 85 -6.02 0.41 -7.53
N VAL A 86 -5.22 -0.25 -6.68
CA VAL A 86 -5.62 -0.74 -5.37
C VAL A 86 -4.60 -0.38 -4.29
N ALA A 87 -4.99 -0.43 -3.03
CA ALA A 87 -4.08 -0.28 -1.91
C ALA A 87 -4.44 -1.22 -0.75
N LEU A 88 -3.40 -1.63 -0.03
CA LEU A 88 -3.53 -2.25 1.29
C LEU A 88 -3.26 -1.21 2.37
N THR A 89 -4.14 -1.13 3.38
CA THR A 89 -4.04 -0.18 4.49
C THR A 89 -4.46 -0.79 5.82
N LEU A 90 -4.00 -0.21 6.93
CA LEU A 90 -4.50 -0.53 8.27
C LEU A 90 -5.50 0.52 8.73
N ALA A 91 -6.49 0.07 9.49
CA ALA A 91 -7.41 0.93 10.23
C ALA A 91 -7.94 0.20 11.46
N ARG A 92 -8.49 0.95 12.40
CA ARG A 92 -9.15 0.45 13.61
C ARG A 92 -10.64 0.35 13.38
N ILE A 93 -11.19 -0.84 13.54
CA ILE A 93 -12.65 -1.02 13.44
C ILE A 93 -13.30 -0.33 14.65
N VAL A 94 -14.27 0.52 14.36
CA VAL A 94 -15.12 1.16 15.37
C VAL A 94 -16.25 0.20 15.71
N ASP A 95 -16.49 -0.01 17.01
CA ASP A 95 -17.61 -0.82 17.50
C ASP A 95 -18.92 -0.02 17.54
N LYS A 96 -20.00 -0.67 17.98
CA LYS A 96 -21.35 -0.06 18.00
C LYS A 96 -21.48 1.12 18.95
N ASP A 97 -20.59 1.19 19.95
CA ASP A 97 -20.59 2.24 20.97
C ASP A 97 -19.63 3.38 20.60
N GLY A 98 -19.05 3.34 19.39
CA GLY A 98 -18.12 4.36 18.90
C GLY A 98 -16.68 4.18 19.40
N ASN A 99 -16.36 3.05 20.03
CA ASN A 99 -15.02 2.79 20.56
C ASN A 99 -14.16 2.03 19.55
N ALA A 100 -12.84 2.19 19.67
CA ALA A 100 -11.89 1.45 18.85
C ALA A 100 -10.75 0.92 19.73
N GLN A 101 -10.38 -0.34 19.53
CA GLN A 101 -9.30 -0.96 20.30
C GLN A 101 -7.95 -0.31 19.96
N LYS A 102 -7.17 0.02 21.00
CA LYS A 102 -5.81 0.57 20.87
C LYS A 102 -4.77 -0.52 20.61
N GLY A 103 -3.58 -0.10 20.19
CA GLY A 103 -2.43 -0.99 19.95
C GLY A 103 -2.60 -1.88 18.71
N SER A 104 -1.73 -2.87 18.57
CA SER A 104 -1.66 -3.73 17.39
C SER A 104 -2.89 -4.61 17.21
N ARG A 105 -3.48 -5.10 18.31
CA ARG A 105 -4.70 -5.93 18.31
C ARG A 105 -5.95 -5.19 17.83
N GLY A 106 -5.94 -3.86 17.81
CA GLY A 106 -7.03 -3.08 17.26
C GLY A 106 -6.93 -2.81 15.76
N LEU A 107 -5.84 -3.22 15.11
CA LEU A 107 -5.61 -2.94 13.70
C LEU A 107 -6.06 -4.11 12.83
N SER A 108 -6.92 -3.80 11.87
CA SER A 108 -7.37 -4.73 10.83
C SER A 108 -6.80 -4.32 9.48
N LEU A 109 -6.64 -5.30 8.58
CA LEU A 109 -6.13 -5.06 7.23
C LEU A 109 -7.29 -4.81 6.27
N PHE A 110 -7.12 -3.82 5.40
CA PHE A 110 -8.13 -3.42 4.43
C PHE A 110 -7.56 -3.41 3.01
N LEU A 111 -8.38 -3.87 2.07
CA LEU A 111 -8.18 -3.76 0.62
C LEU A 111 -9.17 -2.73 0.06
N LEU A 112 -8.67 -1.78 -0.73
CA LEU A 112 -9.51 -0.78 -1.39
C LEU A 112 -9.06 -0.52 -2.82
N LYS A 113 -10.00 -0.13 -3.70
CA LYS A 113 -9.67 0.51 -4.97
C LYS A 113 -9.40 1.99 -4.73
N ILE A 114 -8.37 2.54 -5.37
CA ILE A 114 -8.02 3.96 -5.25
C ILE A 114 -9.05 4.81 -6.00
N ARG A 115 -9.54 4.30 -7.14
CA ARG A 115 -10.62 4.90 -7.92
C ARG A 115 -11.84 3.99 -7.96
N ASN A 116 -13.04 4.57 -7.91
CA ASN A 116 -14.29 3.84 -8.11
C ASN A 116 -14.48 3.49 -9.60
N ASN A 117 -15.59 2.80 -9.91
CA ASN A 117 -15.89 2.36 -11.29
C ASN A 117 -16.11 3.54 -12.25
N ASP A 118 -16.47 4.72 -11.73
CA ASP A 118 -16.63 5.96 -12.50
C ASP A 118 -15.29 6.71 -12.69
N GLY A 119 -14.17 6.15 -12.20
CA GLY A 119 -12.83 6.73 -12.31
C GLY A 119 -12.53 7.84 -11.30
N GLN A 120 -13.48 8.19 -10.44
CA GLN A 120 -13.30 9.18 -9.37
C GLN A 120 -12.53 8.58 -8.20
N LEU A 121 -11.87 9.42 -7.40
CA LEU A 121 -11.21 8.96 -6.17
C LEU A 121 -12.24 8.40 -5.19
N ASN A 122 -11.95 7.23 -4.63
CA ASN A 122 -12.82 6.52 -3.71
C ASN A 122 -12.75 7.14 -2.30
N GLY A 123 -13.43 8.26 -2.05
CA GLY A 123 -13.41 8.94 -0.75
C GLY A 123 -12.00 9.33 -0.29
N ILE A 124 -11.12 9.65 -1.23
CA ILE A 124 -9.71 10.00 -1.01
C ILE A 124 -9.50 11.43 -1.48
N GLN A 125 -8.90 12.25 -0.63
CA GLN A 125 -8.40 13.57 -1.01
C GLN A 125 -6.88 13.58 -0.98
N MET A 126 -6.27 14.04 -2.07
CA MET A 126 -4.83 14.19 -2.16
C MET A 126 -4.41 15.56 -1.63
N MET A 127 -3.80 15.60 -0.45
CA MET A 127 -3.50 16.86 0.22
C MET A 127 -2.31 17.57 -0.43
N ARG A 128 -1.24 16.83 -0.72
CA ARG A 128 -0.07 17.29 -1.48
C ARG A 128 0.84 16.13 -1.87
N LEU A 129 1.64 16.34 -2.91
CA LEU A 129 2.81 15.52 -3.19
C LEU A 129 3.97 15.88 -2.25
N LYS A 130 4.75 14.88 -1.87
CA LYS A 130 5.97 15.08 -1.09
C LYS A 130 7.05 15.69 -1.98
N ASN A 131 7.71 16.75 -1.50
CA ASN A 131 8.99 17.19 -2.07
C ASN A 131 10.11 16.30 -1.52
N LYS A 132 10.58 15.36 -2.35
CA LYS A 132 11.52 14.31 -1.94
C LYS A 132 12.94 14.60 -2.42
N LEU A 133 13.93 14.20 -1.63
CA LEU A 133 15.35 14.20 -2.01
C LEU A 133 15.59 13.38 -3.28
N GLY A 134 15.11 12.12 -3.29
CA GLY A 134 15.19 11.19 -4.43
C GLY A 134 13.83 10.58 -4.76
N THR A 135 13.82 9.57 -5.65
CA THR A 135 12.58 8.92 -6.15
C THR A 135 11.56 9.92 -6.70
N LYS A 136 12.01 11.03 -7.30
CA LYS A 136 11.14 12.12 -7.78
C LYS A 136 10.15 11.68 -8.84
N GLN A 137 10.43 10.59 -9.55
CA GLN A 137 9.56 9.96 -10.53
C GLN A 137 8.36 9.24 -9.91
N LEU A 138 8.46 8.79 -8.65
CA LEU A 138 7.40 8.07 -7.96
C LEU A 138 6.46 9.08 -7.28
N PRO A 139 5.16 9.12 -7.60
CA PRO A 139 4.24 10.00 -6.88
C PRO A 139 4.04 9.46 -5.46
N THR A 140 4.43 10.28 -4.48
CA THR A 140 4.22 10.01 -3.05
C THR A 140 3.42 11.18 -2.48
N ALA A 141 2.27 10.91 -1.89
CA ALA A 141 1.40 11.95 -1.36
C ALA A 141 1.06 11.75 0.12
N GLU A 142 0.52 12.82 0.68
CA GLU A 142 -0.33 12.79 1.86
C GLU A 142 -1.78 12.62 1.42
N LEU A 143 -2.48 11.63 1.99
CA LEU A 143 -3.87 11.33 1.65
C LEU A 143 -4.76 11.50 2.88
N LEU A 144 -5.86 12.23 2.71
CA LEU A 144 -6.98 12.22 3.64
C LEU A 144 -7.99 11.18 3.14
N LEU A 145 -8.28 10.20 3.99
CA LEU A 145 -9.35 9.23 3.80
C LEU A 145 -10.59 9.81 4.47
N ASP A 146 -11.62 10.07 3.69
CA ASP A 146 -12.89 10.64 4.15
C ASP A 146 -14.02 9.84 3.52
N GLY A 147 -14.46 8.80 4.24
CA GLY A 147 -15.47 7.88 3.75
C GLY A 147 -14.97 6.91 2.67
N THR A 148 -13.66 6.66 2.59
CA THR A 148 -13.05 5.72 1.62
C THR A 148 -13.66 4.33 1.78
N LEU A 149 -14.30 3.78 0.75
CA LEU A 149 -14.82 2.42 0.82
C LEU A 149 -13.69 1.39 0.75
N ALA A 150 -13.67 0.47 1.70
CA ALA A 150 -12.66 -0.58 1.78
C ALA A 150 -13.24 -1.88 2.34
N HIS A 151 -12.63 -3.00 1.98
CA HIS A 151 -13.00 -4.32 2.47
C HIS A 151 -12.01 -4.79 3.53
N CYS A 152 -12.50 -5.14 4.72
CA CYS A 152 -11.70 -5.80 5.73
C CYS A 152 -11.32 -7.20 5.24
N ILE A 153 -10.02 -7.50 5.20
CA ILE A 153 -9.49 -8.78 4.73
C ILE A 153 -8.70 -9.50 5.83
N GLY A 154 -8.91 -10.82 5.91
CA GLY A 154 -8.42 -11.63 7.04
C GLY A 154 -9.17 -11.33 8.34
N GLU A 155 -8.66 -11.86 9.44
CA GLU A 155 -9.29 -11.70 10.75
C GLU A 155 -9.15 -10.26 11.30
N PRO A 156 -10.24 -9.65 11.82
CA PRO A 156 -10.17 -8.39 12.55
C PRO A 156 -9.14 -8.42 13.68
N GLY A 157 -8.37 -7.34 13.83
CA GLY A 157 -7.33 -7.22 14.85
C GLY A 157 -6.02 -7.97 14.54
N ARG A 158 -5.96 -8.70 13.42
CA ARG A 158 -4.76 -9.40 12.92
C ARG A 158 -4.08 -8.66 11.77
N GLY A 159 -4.41 -7.39 11.55
CA GLY A 159 -3.95 -6.62 10.39
C GLY A 159 -2.43 -6.54 10.27
N VAL A 160 -1.73 -6.31 11.40
CA VAL A 160 -0.25 -6.26 11.44
C VAL A 160 0.38 -7.60 11.07
N ALA A 161 -0.21 -8.72 11.51
CA ALA A 161 0.26 -10.05 11.16
C ALA A 161 0.02 -10.33 9.67
N ASN A 162 -1.15 -9.96 9.15
CA ASN A 162 -1.53 -10.21 7.76
C ASN A 162 -0.64 -9.44 6.78
N ILE A 163 -0.31 -8.17 7.08
CA ILE A 163 0.52 -7.34 6.20
C ILE A 163 2.02 -7.70 6.24
N ALA A 164 2.46 -8.55 7.18
CA ALA A 164 3.85 -8.97 7.29
C ALA A 164 4.39 -9.64 6.00
N ASN A 165 3.51 -10.34 5.27
CA ASN A 165 3.83 -10.91 3.96
C ASN A 165 4.29 -9.84 2.96
N MET A 166 3.54 -8.75 2.84
CA MET A 166 3.89 -7.61 1.99
C MET A 166 5.22 -6.98 2.43
N LEU A 167 5.43 -6.83 3.73
CA LEU A 167 6.67 -6.27 4.27
C LEU A 167 7.90 -7.13 3.92
N ASN A 168 7.77 -8.45 3.98
CA ASN A 168 8.89 -9.34 3.65
C ASN A 168 9.24 -9.28 2.16
N ILE A 169 8.25 -9.31 1.27
CA ILE A 169 8.47 -9.18 -0.18
C ILE A 169 9.08 -7.82 -0.53
N THR A 170 8.52 -6.74 0.01
CA THR A 170 9.02 -5.38 -0.28
C THR A 170 10.44 -5.16 0.24
N ARG A 171 10.83 -5.77 1.37
CA ARG A 171 12.23 -5.76 1.86
C ARG A 171 13.21 -6.45 0.93
N ILE A 172 12.81 -7.57 0.34
CA ILE A 172 13.63 -8.28 -0.67
C ILE A 172 13.79 -7.41 -1.91
N HIS A 173 12.69 -6.83 -2.44
CA HIS A 173 12.76 -5.88 -3.55
C HIS A 173 13.65 -4.68 -3.24
N ASN A 174 13.59 -4.16 -2.01
CA ASN A 174 14.47 -3.07 -1.58
C ASN A 174 15.95 -3.48 -1.60
N ALA A 175 16.29 -4.69 -1.13
CA ALA A 175 17.65 -5.21 -1.20
C ALA A 175 18.13 -5.34 -2.66
N VAL A 176 17.28 -5.87 -3.55
CA VAL A 176 17.56 -5.95 -4.99
C VAL A 176 17.80 -4.56 -5.59
N ALA A 177 16.96 -3.58 -5.25
CA ALA A 177 17.10 -2.21 -5.74
C ALA A 177 18.42 -1.57 -5.27
N SER A 178 18.79 -1.77 -4.00
CA SER A 178 20.06 -1.29 -3.45
C SER A 178 21.27 -1.91 -4.17
N VAL A 179 21.30 -3.23 -4.35
CA VAL A 179 22.39 -3.93 -5.05
C VAL A 179 22.46 -3.53 -6.52
N SER A 180 21.30 -3.36 -7.16
CA SER A 180 21.21 -2.89 -8.54
C SER A 180 21.74 -1.46 -8.69
N GLY A 181 21.44 -0.58 -7.74
CA GLY A 181 21.99 0.79 -7.69
C GLY A 181 23.51 0.79 -7.56
N MET A 182 24.06 -0.03 -6.64
CA MET A 182 25.52 -0.21 -6.49
C MET A 182 26.16 -0.73 -7.78
N ARG A 183 25.57 -1.76 -8.41
CA ARG A 183 26.06 -2.31 -9.67
C ARG A 183 26.02 -1.27 -10.80
N ARG A 184 24.95 -0.49 -10.90
CA ARG A 184 24.85 0.57 -11.92
C ARG A 184 25.95 1.60 -11.73
N LEU A 185 26.21 2.03 -10.49
CA LEU A 185 27.31 2.97 -10.20
C LEU A 185 28.66 2.40 -10.65
N VAL A 186 29.01 1.18 -10.21
CA VAL A 186 30.27 0.53 -10.58
C VAL A 186 30.38 0.35 -12.10
N SER A 187 29.30 -0.08 -12.76
CA SER A 187 29.28 -0.25 -14.21
C SER A 187 29.47 1.07 -14.97
N SER A 188 29.04 2.19 -14.39
CA SER A 188 29.24 3.53 -14.99
C SER A 188 30.68 4.00 -14.84
N LEU A 189 31.28 3.73 -13.68
CA LEU A 189 32.66 4.13 -13.38
C LEU A 189 33.69 3.33 -14.20
N LEU A 190 33.37 2.08 -14.51
CA LEU A 190 34.23 1.20 -15.31
C LEU A 190 33.98 1.31 -16.82
N ASP A 191 33.02 2.14 -17.25
CA ASP A 191 32.75 2.36 -18.68
C ASP A 191 33.84 3.28 -19.28
N PRO A 192 34.70 2.76 -20.18
CA PRO A 192 35.79 3.56 -20.76
C PRO A 192 35.27 4.79 -21.50
N SER A 193 34.06 4.74 -22.07
CA SER A 193 33.48 5.85 -22.82
C SER A 193 33.15 7.08 -21.96
N ILE A 194 33.03 6.90 -20.64
CA ILE A 194 32.78 7.99 -19.67
C ILE A 194 34.12 8.57 -19.15
N ILE A 195 35.18 7.77 -19.14
CA ILE A 195 36.50 8.17 -18.61
C ILE A 195 37.21 9.18 -19.54
N TYR A 196 37.00 9.10 -20.87
CA TYR A 196 37.65 10.02 -21.82
C TYR A 196 37.05 11.42 -21.93
N PHE A 197 35.98 11.74 -21.20
CA PHE A 197 35.38 13.09 -21.20
C PHE A 197 35.90 13.99 -20.06
N VAL A 198 36.77 13.46 -19.19
CA VAL A 198 37.31 14.19 -18.02
C VAL A 198 38.85 14.33 -18.08
N ALA A 199 39.47 14.01 -19.22
CA ALA A 199 40.91 14.16 -19.46
C ALA A 199 41.20 15.24 -20.49
#